data_AF-A0A352MVK6-F1
#
_entry.id   AF-A0A352MVK6-F1
#
_cell.length_a   1.000
_cell.length_b   1.000
_cell.length_c   1.000
_cell.angle_alpha   90.00
_cell.angle_beta   90.00
_cell.angle_gamma   90.00
#
_symmetry.space_group_name_H-M   'P 1'
#
loop_
_entity.id
_entity.type
_entity.pdbx_description
1 polymer ?
#
loop_
_entity_poly.entity_id
_entity_poly.type
_entity_poly.pdbx_seq_one_letter_code
_entity_poly.pdbx_strand_id
1 'polypeptide(L)'
;MELFFNKNYKEKLNSDSKILYGFLLNRLTLSRKNNWFDKDGNVFLIFTRKEVQELLNLSDKTATKAFKQLKECKLIYEKKQGSTKPNLIYVGKIEHDKTLMKVIRKNYES
;
A
#
# COMPACT_ATOMS: atom_id res chain seq x y z
N MET A 1 -7.06 10.28 2.62
CA MET A 1 -8.50 10.52 2.33
C MET A 1 -8.96 9.77 1.09
N GLU A 2 -8.21 9.78 -0.01
CA GLU A 2 -8.70 9.25 -1.30
C GLU A 2 -9.07 7.76 -1.29
N LEU A 3 -8.34 6.91 -0.57
CA LEU A 3 -8.70 5.49 -0.40
C LEU A 3 -10.09 5.27 0.26
N PHE A 4 -10.61 6.27 0.98
CA PHE A 4 -11.89 6.18 1.68
C PHE A 4 -13.07 6.61 0.81
N PHE A 5 -12.83 7.41 -0.23
CA PHE A 5 -13.89 8.05 -1.02
C PHE A 5 -13.87 7.66 -2.48
N ASN A 6 -12.70 7.41 -3.06
CA ASN A 6 -12.59 7.02 -4.46
C ASN A 6 -13.21 5.63 -4.65
N LYS A 7 -14.17 5.54 -5.57
CA LYS A 7 -14.90 4.30 -5.93
C LYS A 7 -13.99 3.14 -6.30
N ASN A 8 -12.80 3.43 -6.86
CA ASN A 8 -11.83 2.40 -7.23
C ASN A 8 -11.29 1.63 -6.01
N TYR A 9 -11.36 2.22 -4.82
CA TYR A 9 -10.76 1.69 -3.59
C TYR A 9 -11.75 1.51 -2.44
N LYS A 10 -12.76 2.40 -2.32
CA LYS A 10 -13.66 2.48 -1.17
C LYS A 10 -14.28 1.13 -0.81
N GLU A 11 -14.81 0.44 -1.82
CA GLU A 11 -15.52 -0.84 -1.68
C GLU A 11 -14.60 -2.06 -1.73
N LYS A 12 -13.43 -1.93 -2.38
CA LYS A 12 -12.49 -3.04 -2.57
C LYS A 12 -11.52 -3.20 -1.41
N LEU A 13 -11.23 -2.13 -0.68
CA LEU A 13 -10.30 -2.12 0.46
C LEU A 13 -11.09 -2.03 1.77
N ASN A 14 -10.83 -2.97 2.69
CA ASN A 14 -11.26 -2.82 4.07
C ASN A 14 -10.35 -1.82 4.83
N SER A 15 -10.72 -1.50 6.07
CA SER A 15 -9.95 -0.58 6.93
C SER A 15 -8.50 -1.04 7.11
N ASP A 16 -8.27 -2.33 7.38
CA ASP A 16 -6.93 -2.89 7.57
C ASP A 16 -6.04 -2.70 6.34
N SER A 17 -6.59 -2.90 5.14
CA SER A 17 -5.86 -2.68 3.87
C SER A 17 -5.49 -1.22 3.68
N LYS A 18 -6.42 -0.29 4.00
CA LYS A 18 -6.16 1.15 3.90
C LYS A 18 -5.07 1.58 4.88
N ILE A 19 -5.10 1.05 6.10
CA ILE A 19 -4.09 1.31 7.13
C ILE A 19 -2.74 0.72 6.72
N LEU A 20 -2.71 -0.55 6.27
CA LEU A 20 -1.51 -1.22 5.78
C LEU A 20 -0.85 -0.43 4.65
N TYR A 21 -1.62 0.08 3.69
CA TYR A 21 -1.07 0.93 2.63
C TYR A 21 -0.40 2.20 3.17
N GLY A 22 -0.97 2.83 4.21
CA GLY A 22 -0.34 3.95 4.91
C GLY A 22 1.02 3.58 5.51
N PHE A 23 1.13 2.42 6.16
CA PHE A 23 2.40 1.92 6.69
C PHE A 23 3.42 1.60 5.59
N LEU A 24 2.96 1.02 4.47
CA LEU A 24 3.82 0.75 3.32
C LEU A 24 4.39 2.04 2.72
N LEU A 25 3.61 3.13 2.64
CA LEU A 25 4.12 4.43 2.20
C LEU A 25 5.17 5.01 3.15
N ASN A 26 4.98 4.86 4.46
CA ASN A 26 5.98 5.26 5.45
C ASN A 26 7.29 4.44 5.29
N ARG A 27 7.17 3.11 5.17
CA ARG A 27 8.30 2.20 4.91
C ARG A 27 9.00 2.47 3.57
N LEU A 28 8.26 2.86 2.54
CA LEU A 28 8.82 3.24 1.24
C LEU A 28 9.73 4.47 1.37
N THR A 29 9.32 5.44 2.19
CA THR A 29 10.13 6.63 2.47
C THR A 29 11.45 6.25 3.15
N LEU A 30 11.43 5.29 4.07
CA LEU A 30 12.65 4.76 4.69
C LEU A 30 13.51 3.98 3.69
N SER A 31 12.90 3.16 2.86
CA SER A 31 13.61 2.37 1.82
C SER A 31 14.33 3.28 0.82
N ARG A 32 13.72 4.41 0.44
CA ARG A 32 14.37 5.45 -0.36
C ARG A 32 15.61 6.02 0.32
N LYS A 33 15.51 6.37 1.61
CA LYS A 33 16.64 6.91 2.38
C LYS A 33 17.79 5.91 2.50
N ASN A 34 17.47 4.61 2.56
CA ASN A 34 18.44 3.53 2.65
C ASN A 34 18.95 3.04 1.28
N ASN A 35 18.62 3.74 0.18
CA ASN A 35 19.00 3.38 -1.18
C ASN A 35 18.58 1.96 -1.62
N TRP A 36 17.39 1.50 -1.19
CA TRP A 36 16.83 0.22 -1.62
C TRP A 36 16.15 0.37 -2.99
N PHE A 37 16.98 0.30 -4.03
CA PHE A 37 16.57 0.36 -5.42
C PHE A 37 16.89 -0.95 -6.13
N ASP A 38 16.01 -1.37 -7.03
CA ASP A 38 16.37 -2.42 -8.00
C ASP A 38 17.16 -1.86 -9.17
N LYS A 39 17.48 -2.74 -10.14
CA LYS A 39 18.28 -2.41 -11.32
C LYS A 39 17.64 -1.35 -12.22
N ASP A 40 16.33 -1.20 -12.15
CA ASP A 40 15.55 -0.27 -12.96
C ASP A 40 15.28 1.05 -12.20
N GLY A 41 15.88 1.23 -11.02
CA GLY A 41 15.69 2.40 -10.17
C GLY A 41 14.37 2.41 -9.41
N ASN A 42 13.66 1.30 -9.35
CA ASN A 42 12.41 1.20 -8.59
C ASN A 42 12.71 0.92 -7.12
N VAL A 43 12.08 1.70 -6.24
CA VAL A 43 12.21 1.49 -4.80
C VAL A 43 11.37 0.27 -4.40
N PHE A 44 12.00 -0.65 -3.69
CA PHE A 44 11.31 -1.77 -3.07
C PHE A 44 11.44 -1.70 -1.55
N LEU A 45 10.54 -2.39 -0.87
CA LEU A 45 10.63 -2.65 0.56
C LEU A 45 10.47 -4.13 0.84
N ILE A 46 11.03 -4.58 1.96
CA ILE A 46 10.82 -5.92 2.50
C ILE A 46 9.80 -5.77 3.63
N PHE A 47 8.66 -6.46 3.52
CA PHE A 47 7.65 -6.44 4.56
C PHE A 47 6.83 -7.74 4.55
N THR A 48 7.02 -8.53 5.59
CA THR A 48 6.44 -9.86 5.70
C THR A 48 5.03 -9.81 6.26
N ARG A 49 4.26 -10.89 6.07
CA ARG A 49 2.93 -11.01 6.68
C ARG A 49 3.03 -11.01 8.20
N LYS A 50 4.07 -11.62 8.76
CA LYS A 50 4.30 -11.69 10.21
C LYS A 50 4.50 -10.30 10.81
N GLU A 51 5.32 -9.45 10.17
CA GLU A 51 5.48 -8.05 10.61
C GLU A 51 4.16 -7.28 10.56
N VAL A 52 3.31 -7.52 9.56
CA VAL A 52 1.97 -6.90 9.50
C VAL A 52 1.05 -7.39 10.60
N GLN A 53 1.09 -8.69 10.90
CA GLN A 53 0.31 -9.29 11.99
C GLN A 53 0.69 -8.66 13.33
N GLU A 54 1.99 -8.53 13.61
CA GLU A 54 2.49 -7.91 14.85
C GLU A 54 2.18 -6.41 14.90
N LEU A 55 2.35 -5.69 13.78
CA LEU A 55 2.15 -4.25 13.72
C LEU A 55 0.67 -3.85 13.87
N LEU A 56 -0.23 -4.58 13.22
CA LEU A 56 -1.66 -4.25 13.17
C LEU A 56 -2.51 -5.12 14.10
N ASN A 57 -1.87 -6.01 14.87
CA ASN A 57 -2.52 -7.04 15.68
C ASN A 57 -3.57 -7.85 14.89
N LEU A 58 -3.16 -8.34 13.72
CA LEU A 58 -4.03 -9.08 12.81
C LEU A 58 -3.72 -10.58 12.82
N SER A 59 -4.75 -11.39 12.58
CA SER A 59 -4.54 -12.81 12.23
C SER A 59 -3.82 -12.96 10.89
N ASP A 60 -3.19 -14.12 10.67
CA ASP A 60 -2.56 -14.43 9.38
C ASP A 60 -3.53 -14.32 8.20
N LYS A 61 -4.77 -14.79 8.38
CA LYS A 61 -5.81 -14.74 7.35
C LYS A 61 -6.20 -13.31 7.00
N THR A 62 -6.32 -12.42 7.99
CA THR A 62 -6.67 -11.01 7.77
C THR A 62 -5.51 -10.22 7.17
N ALA A 63 -4.27 -10.44 7.63
CA ALA A 63 -3.09 -9.85 7.02
C ALA A 63 -2.94 -10.28 5.54
N THR A 64 -3.09 -11.58 5.26
CA THR A 64 -3.07 -12.11 3.88
C THR A 64 -4.17 -11.51 3.01
N LYS A 65 -5.39 -11.37 3.55
CA LYS A 65 -6.50 -10.70 2.85
C LYS A 65 -6.16 -9.24 2.54
N ALA A 66 -5.55 -8.51 3.47
CA ALA A 66 -5.19 -7.11 3.26
C ALA A 66 -4.19 -6.94 2.09
N PHE A 67 -3.13 -7.76 2.06
CA PHE A 67 -2.21 -7.78 0.92
C PHE A 67 -2.91 -8.13 -0.39
N LYS A 68 -3.83 -9.11 -0.37
CA LYS A 68 -4.59 -9.49 -1.56
C LYS A 68 -5.41 -8.33 -2.12
N GLN A 69 -6.15 -7.62 -1.25
CA GLN A 69 -6.97 -6.46 -1.66
C GLN A 69 -6.12 -5.33 -2.24
N LEU A 70 -4.96 -5.04 -1.64
CA LEU A 70 -4.03 -4.04 -2.17
C LEU A 70 -3.47 -4.43 -3.55
N LYS A 71 -3.17 -5.72 -3.75
CA LYS A 71 -2.69 -6.24 -5.04
C LYS A 71 -3.77 -6.16 -6.12
N GLU A 72 -5.00 -6.54 -5.80
CA GLU A 72 -6.17 -6.43 -6.70
C GLU A 72 -6.43 -4.97 -7.13
N CYS A 73 -6.19 -4.02 -6.23
CA CYS A 73 -6.28 -2.59 -6.51
C CYS A 73 -5.03 -1.99 -7.18
N LYS A 74 -4.03 -2.81 -7.53
CA LYS A 74 -2.73 -2.38 -8.11
C LYS A 74 -1.96 -1.37 -7.24
N LEU A 75 -2.25 -1.33 -5.94
CA LEU A 75 -1.56 -0.47 -4.98
C LEU A 75 -0.23 -1.08 -4.51
N ILE A 76 -0.05 -2.38 -4.69
CA ILE A 76 1.21 -3.07 -4.46
C ILE A 76 1.48 -4.09 -5.55
N TYR A 77 2.76 -4.38 -5.77
CA TYR A 77 3.24 -5.52 -6.53
C TYR A 77 4.27 -6.30 -5.71
N GLU A 78 4.18 -7.62 -5.72
CA GLU A 78 5.07 -8.49 -4.96
C GLU A 78 5.89 -9.35 -5.90
N LYS A 79 7.22 -9.23 -5.79
CA LYS A 79 8.18 -10.03 -6.56
C LYS A 79 8.81 -11.07 -5.65
N LYS A 80 8.60 -12.35 -5.98
CA LYS A 80 9.25 -13.48 -5.30
C LYS A 80 10.76 -13.48 -5.61
N GLN A 81 11.59 -13.69 -4.59
CA GLN A 81 13.06 -13.78 -4.73
C GLN A 81 13.60 -15.20 -4.57
N GLY A 82 12.72 -16.18 -4.32
CA GLY A 82 13.07 -17.56 -3.98
C GLY A 82 12.24 -18.05 -2.79
N SER A 83 12.42 -19.31 -2.40
CA SER A 83 11.63 -19.92 -1.31
C SER A 83 12.06 -19.48 0.08
N THR A 84 13.32 -19.05 0.25
CA THR A 84 13.92 -18.69 1.56
C THR A 84 14.01 -17.19 1.81
N LYS A 85 13.80 -16.37 0.76
CA LYS A 85 13.91 -14.92 0.85
C LYS A 85 12.51 -14.29 0.91
N PRO A 86 12.31 -13.24 1.71
CA PRO A 86 11.06 -12.51 1.71
C PRO A 86 10.80 -11.89 0.33
N ASN A 87 9.54 -11.64 0.03
CA ASN A 87 9.17 -10.98 -1.23
C ASN A 87 9.60 -9.51 -1.21
N LEU A 88 9.99 -8.99 -2.38
CA LEU A 88 10.10 -7.55 -2.58
C LEU A 88 8.71 -6.98 -2.83
N ILE A 89 8.38 -5.89 -2.14
CA ILE A 89 7.13 -5.18 -2.32
C ILE A 89 7.44 -3.85 -2.98
N TYR A 90 6.74 -3.58 -4.07
CA TYR A 90 6.74 -2.31 -4.80
C TYR A 90 5.42 -1.62 -4.55
N VAL A 91 5.46 -0.36 -4.12
CA VAL A 91 4.24 0.40 -3.78
C VAL A 91 3.81 1.23 -4.98
N GLY A 92 2.60 0.97 -5.46
CA GLY A 92 1.96 1.71 -6.54
C GLY A 92 1.41 3.06 -6.07
N LYS A 93 1.18 3.96 -7.03
CA LYS A 93 0.52 5.24 -6.77
C LYS A 93 -0.99 5.07 -6.82
N ILE A 94 -1.70 5.85 -6.00
CA ILE A 94 -3.16 5.95 -6.06
C ILE A 94 -3.54 6.62 -7.38
N GLU A 95 -4.58 6.11 -8.04
CA GLU A 95 -5.23 6.79 -9.16
C GLU A 95 -6.13 7.89 -8.61
N HIS A 96 -5.82 9.13 -8.97
CA HIS A 96 -6.52 10.29 -8.43
C HIS A 96 -7.86 10.52 -9.13
N ASP A 97 -8.93 10.68 -8.35
CA ASP A 97 -10.23 11.10 -8.89
C ASP A 97 -10.25 12.63 -8.99
N LYS A 98 -10.08 13.13 -10.22
CA LYS A 98 -10.03 14.58 -10.52
C LYS A 98 -11.31 15.31 -10.08
N THR A 99 -12.46 14.64 -10.06
CA THR A 99 -13.74 15.24 -9.66
C THR A 99 -13.80 15.40 -8.15
N LEU A 100 -13.42 14.35 -7.41
CA LEU A 100 -13.31 14.39 -5.95
C LEU A 100 -12.30 15.47 -5.50
N MET A 101 -11.16 15.56 -6.17
CA MET A 101 -10.13 16.59 -5.89
C MET A 101 -10.66 18.02 -6.04
N LYS A 102 -11.48 18.29 -7.06
CA LYS A 102 -12.12 19.61 -7.24
C LYS A 102 -13.12 19.94 -6.13
N VAL A 103 -13.93 18.96 -5.71
CA VAL A 103 -14.92 19.15 -4.63
C VAL A 103 -14.22 19.42 -3.30
N ILE A 104 -13.22 18.61 -2.95
CA ILE A 104 -12.43 18.78 -1.72
C ILE A 104 -11.82 20.19 -1.70
N ARG A 105 -11.15 20.60 -2.78
CA ARG A 105 -10.49 21.90 -2.85
C ARG A 105 -11.48 23.06 -2.69
N LYS A 106 -12.63 23.00 -3.36
CA LYS A 106 -13.70 24.00 -3.24
C LYS A 106 -14.22 24.13 -1.80
N ASN A 107 -14.32 23.02 -1.07
CA ASN A 107 -14.79 23.01 0.32
C ASN A 107 -13.75 23.54 1.34
N TYR A 108 -12.46 23.61 1.00
CA TYR A 108 -11.41 24.20 1.85
C TYR A 108 -11.08 25.65 1.47
N GLU A 109 -11.47 26.09 0.27
CA GLU A 109 -11.34 27.48 -0.19
C GLU A 109 -12.61 28.31 0.07
N SER A 110 -13.60 27.76 0.79
CA SER A 110 -14.81 28.44 1.29
C SER A 110 -14.76 28.54 2.81
#